data_AF-A0A2M7MMM7-F1
#
_entry.id   AF-A0A2M7MMM7-F1
#
_cell.length_a   1.000
_cell.length_b   1.000
_cell.length_c   1.000
_cell.angle_alpha   90.00
_cell.angle_beta   90.00
_cell.angle_gamma   90.00
#
_symmetry.space_group_name_H-M   'P 1'
#
loop_
_entity.id
_entity.type
_entity.pdbx_description
1 polymer ?
#
loop_
_entity_poly.entity_id
_entity_poly.type
_entity_poly.pdbx_seq_one_letter_code
_entity_poly.pdbx_strand_id
1 'polypeptide(L)'
;MLKKDPIFWMATSIFILGVVIFGVTQNQLWLFLLAGSYLLRPTLASLNIAKSLVDERQMSIQYRSGNIAFATMIIGCIIMAIYESNKGDHSWEFFNAIVIIGLAAKALSNVFLIGNYRESGTKIIRGVGLMIVLFVFLENGFSVGMLAESAPGWLIILVGWLAKKFPRTIGGVVLGITVLLLVVILGKGFVIGQIITAVIITIPLVTAGISLIVGDRIDADSTTDVLE
;
A
#
# COMPACT_ATOMS: atom_id res chain seq x y z
N MET A 1 -20.68 25.11 -8.89
CA MET A 1 -20.62 23.67 -9.26
C MET A 1 -19.62 22.97 -8.35
N LEU A 2 -20.09 22.07 -7.48
CA LEU A 2 -19.25 21.27 -6.59
C LEU A 2 -18.41 20.30 -7.45
N LYS A 3 -17.16 20.66 -7.78
CA LYS A 3 -16.17 19.66 -8.18
C LYS A 3 -15.94 18.79 -6.95
N LYS A 4 -16.59 17.63 -6.89
CA LYS A 4 -16.48 16.71 -5.74
C LYS A 4 -15.09 16.09 -5.76
N ASP A 5 -14.36 16.23 -4.65
CA ASP A 5 -13.02 15.67 -4.53
C ASP A 5 -13.02 14.14 -4.68
N PRO A 6 -12.06 13.55 -5.39
CA PRO A 6 -11.96 12.10 -5.57
C PRO A 6 -11.85 11.35 -4.23
N ILE A 7 -11.32 12.01 -3.19
CA ILE A 7 -11.25 11.49 -1.82
C ILE A 7 -12.65 11.24 -1.24
N PHE A 8 -13.61 12.11 -1.53
CA PHE A 8 -15.00 11.96 -1.08
C PHE A 8 -15.66 10.73 -1.71
N TRP A 9 -15.43 10.48 -3.01
CA TRP A 9 -15.98 9.31 -3.70
C TRP A 9 -15.37 8.01 -3.21
N MET A 10 -14.07 7.97 -2.93
CA MET A 10 -13.43 6.80 -2.32
C MET A 10 -13.96 6.53 -0.91
N ALA A 11 -14.03 7.56 -0.07
CA ALA A 11 -14.58 7.47 1.28
C ALA A 11 -16.02 6.96 1.27
N THR A 12 -16.87 7.51 0.40
CA THR A 12 -18.26 7.10 0.21
C THR A 12 -18.35 5.65 -0.29
N SER A 13 -17.45 5.23 -1.18
CA SER A 13 -17.43 3.85 -1.69
C SER A 13 -17.06 2.85 -0.59
N ILE A 14 -16.07 3.17 0.24
CA ILE A 14 -15.68 2.36 1.41
C ILE A 14 -16.85 2.28 2.41
N PHE A 15 -17.57 3.38 2.63
CA PHE A 15 -18.78 3.38 3.47
C PHE A 15 -19.84 2.41 2.94
N ILE A 16 -20.22 2.57 1.67
CA ILE A 16 -21.27 1.75 1.04
C ILE A 16 -20.87 0.28 1.09
N LEU A 17 -19.60 -0.03 0.79
CA LEU A 17 -19.08 -1.39 0.89
C LEU A 17 -19.19 -1.94 2.33
N GLY A 18 -18.89 -1.11 3.34
CA GLY A 18 -19.10 -1.44 4.75
C GLY A 18 -20.57 -1.70 5.10
N VAL A 19 -21.50 -0.90 4.57
CA VAL A 19 -22.96 -1.10 4.76
C VAL A 19 -23.42 -2.42 4.13
N VAL A 20 -22.96 -2.73 2.91
CA VAL A 20 -23.30 -3.97 2.22
C VAL A 20 -22.78 -5.19 2.99
N ILE A 21 -21.53 -5.16 3.44
CA ILE A 21 -20.94 -6.25 4.24
C ILE A 21 -21.70 -6.42 5.56
N PHE A 22 -22.09 -5.32 6.22
CA PHE A 22 -22.90 -5.37 7.43
C PHE A 22 -24.27 -6.01 7.18
N GLY A 23 -24.98 -5.58 6.12
CA GLY A 23 -26.29 -6.13 5.77
C GLY A 23 -26.27 -7.66 5.57
N VAL A 24 -25.14 -8.18 5.09
CA VAL A 24 -24.92 -9.62 4.87
C VAL A 24 -24.51 -10.35 6.15
N THR A 25 -23.73 -9.73 7.05
CA THR A 25 -23.11 -10.42 8.20
C THR A 25 -23.81 -10.22 9.53
N GLN A 26 -24.66 -9.19 9.67
CA GLN A 26 -25.52 -8.87 10.83
C GLN A 26 -24.88 -8.85 12.24
N ASN A 27 -23.55 -8.94 12.39
CA ASN A 27 -22.93 -9.19 13.70
C ASN A 27 -21.87 -8.17 14.17
N GLN A 28 -21.70 -7.02 13.50
CA GLN A 28 -20.57 -6.11 13.77
C GLN A 28 -20.96 -4.62 13.79
N LEU A 29 -21.94 -4.28 14.63
CA LEU A 29 -22.45 -2.91 14.85
C LEU A 29 -21.34 -1.88 15.18
N TRP A 30 -20.29 -2.31 15.87
CA TRP A 30 -19.15 -1.45 16.25
C TRP A 30 -18.31 -1.02 15.04
N LEU A 31 -18.19 -1.85 13.99
CA LEU A 31 -17.51 -1.46 12.75
C LEU A 31 -18.23 -0.32 12.03
N PHE A 32 -19.56 -0.26 12.15
CA PHE A 32 -20.37 0.80 11.56
C PHE A 32 -20.16 2.14 12.28
N LEU A 33 -20.04 2.12 13.61
CA LEU A 33 -19.71 3.31 14.41
C LEU A 33 -18.29 3.80 14.10
N LEU A 34 -17.35 2.88 13.87
CA LEU A 34 -15.97 3.19 13.55
C LEU A 34 -15.81 3.74 12.12
N ALA A 35 -16.46 3.10 11.13
CA ALA A 35 -16.50 3.59 9.76
C ALA A 35 -17.26 4.93 9.67
N GLY A 36 -18.44 5.01 10.30
CA GLY A 36 -19.27 6.22 10.32
C GLY A 36 -18.56 7.42 10.95
N SER A 37 -17.85 7.23 12.08
CA SER A 37 -17.07 8.31 12.71
C SER A 37 -15.88 8.77 11.85
N TYR A 38 -15.21 7.85 11.15
CA TYR A 38 -14.11 8.18 10.25
C TYR A 38 -14.57 8.95 9.00
N LEU A 39 -15.76 8.61 8.50
CA LEU A 39 -16.35 9.19 7.30
C LEU A 39 -17.14 10.46 7.57
N LEU A 40 -17.55 10.70 8.81
CA LEU A 40 -18.24 11.91 9.22
C LEU A 40 -17.41 13.16 8.87
N ARG A 41 -16.09 13.10 9.07
CA ARG A 41 -15.20 14.25 8.87
C ARG A 41 -15.08 14.71 7.41
N PRO A 42 -14.74 13.86 6.42
CA PRO A 42 -14.75 14.27 5.01
C PRO A 42 -16.17 14.64 4.52
N THR A 43 -17.22 14.02 5.07
CA THR A 43 -18.60 14.36 4.73
C THR A 43 -18.97 15.77 5.23
N LEU A 44 -18.67 16.11 6.48
CA LEU A 44 -18.86 17.44 7.06
C LEU A 44 -18.02 18.52 6.36
N ALA A 45 -16.80 18.18 5.93
CA ALA A 45 -15.96 19.06 5.13
C ALA A 45 -16.56 19.30 3.73
N SER A 46 -17.07 18.26 3.06
CA SER A 46 -17.70 18.36 1.73
C SER A 46 -19.00 19.16 1.73
N LEU A 47 -19.70 19.20 2.87
CA LEU A 47 -20.93 19.97 3.06
C LEU A 47 -20.68 21.48 3.32
N ASN A 48 -19.43 21.95 3.18
CA ASN A 48 -19.00 23.33 3.48
C ASN A 48 -19.23 23.77 4.95
N ILE A 49 -19.70 22.90 5.84
CA ILE A 49 -19.97 23.25 7.25
C ILE A 49 -18.68 23.60 7.98
N ALA A 50 -17.55 23.04 7.56
CA ALA A 50 -16.23 23.23 8.18
C ALA A 50 -15.25 24.06 7.31
N LYS A 51 -15.71 24.74 6.25
CA LYS A 51 -14.82 25.31 5.22
C LYS A 51 -13.96 26.49 5.69
N SER A 52 -14.31 27.15 6.79
CA SER A 52 -13.63 28.37 7.25
C SER A 52 -12.57 28.14 8.33
N LEU A 53 -12.25 26.88 8.70
CA LEU A 53 -11.44 26.61 9.90
C LEU A 53 -10.21 25.70 9.67
N VAL A 54 -9.96 25.21 8.45
CA VAL A 54 -8.79 24.34 8.21
C VAL A 54 -7.55 25.20 7.94
N ASP A 55 -7.02 25.78 9.02
CA ASP A 55 -5.67 26.36 9.05
C ASP A 55 -4.63 25.29 8.68
N GLU A 56 -3.48 25.70 8.13
CA GLU A 56 -2.31 24.83 7.90
C GLU A 56 -1.91 24.04 9.16
N ARG A 57 -2.18 24.64 10.33
CA ARG A 57 -2.01 23.99 11.64
C ARG A 57 -2.88 22.75 11.80
N GLN A 58 -4.15 22.79 11.39
CA GLN A 58 -5.05 21.62 11.47
C GLN A 58 -4.64 20.51 10.50
N MET A 59 -4.16 20.85 9.31
CA MET A 59 -3.59 19.88 8.35
C MET A 59 -2.37 19.15 8.94
N SER A 60 -1.44 19.87 9.56
CA SER A 60 -0.28 19.25 10.20
C SER A 60 -0.65 18.35 11.38
N ILE A 61 -1.64 18.76 12.20
CA ILE A 61 -2.17 17.96 13.30
C ILE A 61 -2.82 16.68 12.77
N GLN A 62 -3.59 16.77 11.69
CA GLN A 62 -4.25 15.62 11.07
C GLN A 62 -3.26 14.59 10.52
N TYR A 63 -2.19 15.05 9.86
CA TYR A 63 -1.13 14.16 9.37
C TYR A 63 -0.41 13.46 10.53
N ARG A 64 -0.06 14.20 11.59
CA ARG A 64 0.55 13.64 12.80
C ARG A 64 -0.37 12.66 13.51
N SER A 65 -1.66 12.98 13.66
CA SER A 65 -2.63 12.09 14.30
C SER A 65 -2.82 10.80 13.51
N GLY A 66 -2.82 10.85 12.18
CA GLY A 66 -2.88 9.67 11.34
C GLY A 66 -1.66 8.76 11.52
N ASN A 67 -0.46 9.34 11.63
CA ASN A 67 0.76 8.58 11.91
C ASN A 67 0.76 7.94 13.29
N ILE A 68 0.29 8.67 14.31
CA ILE A 68 0.18 8.14 15.68
C ILE A 68 -0.85 7.00 15.74
N ALA A 69 -2.05 7.19 15.18
CA ALA A 69 -3.09 6.16 15.15
C ALA A 69 -2.60 4.89 14.42
N PHE A 70 -1.92 5.06 13.30
CA PHE A 70 -1.31 3.96 12.56
C PHE A 70 -0.24 3.21 13.36
N ALA A 71 0.64 3.94 14.05
CA ALA A 71 1.66 3.34 14.91
C ALA A 71 1.03 2.57 16.08
N THR A 72 0.04 3.16 16.75
CA THR A 72 -0.69 2.51 17.85
C THR A 72 -1.40 1.23 17.37
N MET A 73 -2.02 1.26 16.19
CA MET A 73 -2.63 0.08 15.57
C MET A 73 -1.59 -1.02 15.34
N ILE A 74 -0.44 -0.70 14.74
CA ILE A 74 0.63 -1.70 14.52
C ILE A 74 1.08 -2.31 15.85
N ILE A 75 1.35 -1.49 16.86
CA ILE A 75 1.77 -1.97 18.18
C ILE A 75 0.70 -2.89 18.78
N GLY A 76 -0.57 -2.51 18.72
CA GLY A 76 -1.68 -3.34 19.19
C GLY A 76 -1.75 -4.69 18.46
N CYS A 77 -1.63 -4.70 17.12
CA CYS A 77 -1.61 -5.93 16.34
C CYS A 77 -0.42 -6.82 16.69
N ILE A 78 0.78 -6.25 16.91
CA ILE A 78 1.97 -7.01 17.32
C ILE A 78 1.77 -7.65 18.70
N ILE A 79 1.25 -6.89 19.67
CA ILE A 79 0.95 -7.41 21.01
C ILE A 79 -0.03 -8.59 20.94
N MET A 80 -1.12 -8.43 20.17
CA MET A 80 -2.11 -9.49 19.99
C MET A 80 -1.54 -10.71 19.25
N ALA A 81 -0.70 -10.50 18.23
CA ALA A 81 -0.02 -11.57 17.50
C ALA A 81 0.87 -12.39 18.44
N ILE A 82 1.67 -11.74 19.29
CA ILE A 82 2.52 -12.42 20.28
C ILE A 82 1.66 -13.18 21.29
N TYR A 83 0.58 -12.56 21.77
CA TYR A 83 -0.33 -13.17 22.74
C TYR A 83 -1.00 -14.45 22.20
N GLU A 84 -1.52 -14.41 20.96
CA GLU A 84 -2.14 -15.59 20.32
C GLU A 84 -1.10 -16.63 19.90
N SER A 85 0.09 -16.21 19.46
CA SER A 85 1.20 -17.13 19.18
C SER A 85 1.60 -17.95 20.41
N ASN A 86 1.57 -17.36 21.60
CA ASN A 86 1.87 -18.08 22.85
C ASN A 86 0.80 -19.10 23.25
N LYS A 87 -0.41 -18.99 22.70
CA LYS A 87 -1.48 -19.98 22.89
C LYS A 87 -1.44 -21.11 21.87
N GLY A 88 -0.56 -21.04 20.88
CA GLY A 88 -0.53 -21.97 19.76
C GLY A 88 -1.71 -21.81 18.78
N ASP A 89 -2.44 -20.70 18.85
CA ASP A 89 -3.53 -20.41 17.92
C ASP A 89 -2.96 -19.70 16.69
N HIS A 90 -3.21 -20.23 15.49
CA HIS A 90 -2.77 -19.63 14.21
C HIS A 90 -3.43 -18.27 13.89
N SER A 91 -4.32 -17.78 14.75
CA SER A 91 -4.93 -16.45 14.64
C SER A 91 -3.91 -15.30 14.60
N TRP A 92 -2.67 -15.50 15.10
CA TRP A 92 -1.58 -14.53 14.98
C TRP A 92 -1.24 -14.16 13.52
N GLU A 93 -1.49 -15.07 12.56
CA GLU A 93 -1.26 -14.84 11.14
C GLU A 93 -2.15 -13.72 10.59
N PHE A 94 -3.39 -13.60 11.09
CA PHE A 94 -4.30 -12.52 10.70
C PHE A 94 -3.81 -11.15 11.14
N PHE A 95 -3.26 -11.05 12.37
CA PHE A 95 -2.71 -9.78 12.86
C PHE A 95 -1.48 -9.36 12.06
N ASN A 96 -0.62 -10.31 11.68
CA ASN A 96 0.50 -10.04 10.79
C ASN A 96 0.03 -9.58 9.42
N ALA A 97 -0.99 -10.21 8.85
CA ALA A 97 -1.58 -9.80 7.58
C ALA A 97 -2.12 -8.35 7.66
N ILE A 98 -2.83 -7.99 8.74
CA ILE A 98 -3.34 -6.62 8.96
C ILE A 98 -2.19 -5.61 9.01
N VAL A 99 -1.11 -5.91 9.74
CA VAL A 99 0.06 -5.02 9.82
C VAL A 99 0.68 -4.82 8.43
N ILE A 100 0.87 -5.89 7.67
CA ILE A 100 1.50 -5.81 6.35
C ILE A 100 0.59 -5.04 5.37
N ILE A 101 -0.71 -5.34 5.36
CA ILE A 101 -1.70 -4.63 4.52
C ILE A 101 -1.73 -3.14 4.89
N GLY A 102 -1.73 -2.80 6.17
CA GLY A 102 -1.70 -1.41 6.64
C GLY A 102 -0.45 -0.67 6.19
N LEU A 103 0.73 -1.30 6.32
CA LEU A 103 2.00 -0.73 5.85
C LEU A 103 2.02 -0.54 4.34
N ALA A 104 1.56 -1.53 3.59
CA ALA A 104 1.46 -1.45 2.13
C ALA A 104 0.50 -0.34 1.71
N ALA A 105 -0.70 -0.27 2.29
CA ALA A 105 -1.69 0.75 1.99
C ALA A 105 -1.16 2.16 2.29
N LYS A 106 -0.47 2.35 3.42
CA LYS A 106 0.13 3.65 3.79
C LYS A 106 1.25 4.05 2.83
N ALA A 107 2.13 3.12 2.47
CA ALA A 107 3.20 3.37 1.51
C ALA A 107 2.65 3.74 0.13
N LEU A 108 1.64 3.01 -0.35
CA LEU A 108 0.97 3.28 -1.62
C LEU A 108 0.25 4.62 -1.61
N SER A 109 -0.48 4.93 -0.52
CA SER A 109 -1.19 6.20 -0.38
C SER A 109 -0.23 7.39 -0.43
N ASN A 110 0.93 7.29 0.24
CA ASN A 110 1.95 8.33 0.21
C ASN A 110 2.51 8.53 -1.22
N VAL A 111 2.67 7.45 -1.97
CA VAL A 111 3.11 7.50 -3.37
C VAL A 111 2.12 8.25 -4.26
N PHE A 112 0.83 7.95 -4.13
CA PHE A 112 -0.22 8.63 -4.90
C PHE A 112 -0.34 10.12 -4.54
N LEU A 113 -0.17 10.45 -3.26
CA LEU A 113 -0.32 11.84 -2.77
C LEU A 113 0.82 12.77 -3.20
N ILE A 114 2.04 12.26 -3.35
CA ILE A 114 3.20 13.07 -3.75
C ILE A 114 3.11 13.51 -5.23
N GLY A 115 2.33 12.81 -6.06
CA GLY A 115 2.15 13.15 -7.49
C GLY A 115 3.38 12.91 -8.38
N ASN A 116 4.56 12.69 -7.80
CA ASN A 116 5.77 12.32 -8.52
C ASN A 116 5.80 10.81 -8.80
N TYR A 117 5.00 10.36 -9.78
CA TYR A 117 4.82 8.94 -10.11
C TYR A 117 6.12 8.21 -10.45
N ARG A 118 7.06 8.89 -11.13
CA ARG A 118 8.34 8.31 -11.56
C ARG A 118 9.25 8.01 -10.37
N GLU A 119 9.41 8.99 -9.48
CA GLU A 119 10.24 8.81 -8.29
C GLU A 119 9.59 7.84 -7.29
N SER A 120 8.26 7.92 -7.17
CA SER A 120 7.48 7.00 -6.34
C SER A 120 7.57 5.54 -6.80
N GLY A 121 7.40 5.26 -8.10
CA GLY A 121 7.53 3.90 -8.64
C GLY A 121 8.92 3.32 -8.39
N THR A 122 9.96 4.14 -8.56
CA THR A 122 11.35 3.78 -8.23
C THR A 122 11.52 3.43 -6.74
N LYS A 123 10.95 4.25 -5.84
CA LYS A 123 11.01 4.02 -4.38
C LYS A 123 10.27 2.73 -3.99
N ILE A 124 9.11 2.46 -4.57
CA ILE A 124 8.36 1.22 -4.31
C ILE A 124 9.18 -0.01 -4.72
N ILE A 125 9.73 -0.04 -5.94
CA ILE A 125 10.50 -1.19 -6.43
C ILE A 125 11.68 -1.48 -5.49
N ARG A 126 12.43 -0.46 -5.10
CA ARG A 126 13.55 -0.61 -4.16
C ARG A 126 13.08 -1.06 -2.78
N GLY A 127 11.96 -0.53 -2.29
CA GLY A 127 11.36 -0.93 -1.03
C GLY A 127 10.95 -2.40 -1.01
N VAL A 128 10.32 -2.88 -2.08
CA VAL A 128 9.94 -4.30 -2.23
C VAL A 128 11.19 -5.18 -2.30
N GLY A 129 12.18 -4.82 -3.11
CA GLY A 129 13.45 -5.56 -3.20
C GLY A 129 14.19 -5.63 -1.86
N LEU A 130 14.25 -4.51 -1.13
CA LEU A 130 14.86 -4.45 0.20
C LEU A 130 14.09 -5.28 1.24
N MET A 131 12.75 -5.26 1.20
CA MET A 131 11.95 -6.15 2.05
C MET A 131 12.25 -7.63 1.79
N ILE A 132 12.38 -8.04 0.51
CA ILE A 132 12.71 -9.43 0.16
C ILE A 132 14.09 -9.81 0.73
N VAL A 133 15.10 -8.96 0.54
CA VAL A 133 16.44 -9.22 1.11
C VAL A 133 16.39 -9.34 2.63
N LEU A 134 15.65 -8.44 3.29
CA LEU A 134 15.52 -8.43 4.75
C LEU A 134 14.75 -9.66 5.26
N PHE A 135 13.73 -10.11 4.53
CA PHE A 135 12.99 -11.32 4.89
C PHE A 135 13.88 -12.57 4.80
N VAL A 136 14.61 -12.74 3.70
CA VAL A 136 15.57 -13.85 3.53
C VAL A 136 16.66 -13.81 4.60
N PHE A 137 17.12 -12.61 4.96
CA PHE A 137 18.09 -12.42 6.03
C PHE A 137 17.56 -12.87 7.40
N LEU A 138 16.31 -12.54 7.72
CA LEU A 138 15.68 -12.93 8.99
C LEU A 138 15.39 -14.44 9.05
N GLU A 139 15.03 -15.05 7.93
CA GLU A 139 14.68 -16.48 7.86
C GLU A 139 15.92 -17.38 7.97
N ASN A 140 17.01 -17.04 7.28
CA ASN A 140 18.18 -17.91 7.15
C ASN A 140 19.40 -17.47 7.97
N GLY A 141 19.36 -16.28 8.58
CA GLY A 141 20.52 -15.67 9.23
C GLY A 141 21.68 -15.39 8.27
N PHE A 142 22.89 -15.18 8.81
CA PHE A 142 24.10 -15.01 8.00
C PHE A 142 24.65 -16.37 7.55
N SER A 143 24.32 -16.78 6.32
CA SER A 143 24.85 -17.99 5.68
C SER A 143 25.18 -17.76 4.21
N VAL A 144 25.96 -18.65 3.59
CA VAL A 144 26.23 -18.57 2.14
C VAL A 144 24.94 -18.82 1.33
N GLY A 145 24.02 -19.64 1.86
CA GLY A 145 22.69 -19.85 1.26
C GLY A 145 21.86 -18.56 1.20
N MET A 146 21.97 -17.71 2.23
CA MET A 146 21.28 -16.41 2.28
C MET A 146 21.68 -15.48 1.14
N LEU A 147 22.93 -15.53 0.64
CA LEU A 147 23.33 -14.74 -0.53
C LEU A 147 22.62 -15.19 -1.81
N ALA A 148 22.50 -16.50 -2.02
CA ALA A 148 21.81 -17.05 -3.18
C ALA A 148 20.31 -16.77 -3.13
N GLU A 149 19.69 -16.92 -1.95
CA GLU A 149 18.25 -16.69 -1.76
C GLU A 149 17.87 -15.19 -1.78
N SER A 150 18.78 -14.29 -1.39
CA SER A 150 18.55 -12.85 -1.45
C SER A 150 18.83 -12.22 -2.81
N ALA A 151 19.48 -12.95 -3.73
CA ALA A 151 19.76 -12.52 -5.09
C ALA A 151 18.54 -11.92 -5.85
N PRO A 152 17.33 -12.52 -5.83
CA PRO A 152 16.16 -11.89 -6.44
C PRO A 152 15.81 -10.52 -5.83
N GLY A 153 15.97 -10.35 -4.52
CA GLY A 153 15.76 -9.05 -3.87
C GLY A 153 16.76 -7.99 -4.35
N TRP A 154 18.03 -8.35 -4.46
CA TRP A 154 19.08 -7.47 -5.01
C TRP A 154 18.84 -7.12 -6.49
N LEU A 155 18.40 -8.08 -7.31
CA LEU A 155 18.03 -7.83 -8.69
C LEU A 155 16.89 -6.81 -8.80
N ILE A 156 15.86 -6.92 -7.94
CA ILE A 156 14.75 -5.96 -7.89
C ILE A 156 15.26 -4.55 -7.52
N ILE A 157 16.19 -4.45 -6.55
CA ILE A 157 16.80 -3.15 -6.19
C ILE A 157 17.55 -2.55 -7.38
N LEU A 158 18.35 -3.35 -8.10
CA LEU A 158 19.07 -2.92 -9.30
C LEU A 158 18.11 -2.45 -10.40
N VAL A 159 17.01 -3.18 -10.64
CA VAL A 159 15.93 -2.78 -11.56
C VAL A 159 15.33 -1.44 -11.12
N GLY A 160 15.08 -1.24 -9.82
CA GLY A 160 14.66 0.04 -9.27
C GLY A 160 15.69 1.15 -9.44
N TRP A 161 16.98 0.85 -9.59
CA TRP A 161 17.99 1.85 -9.93
C TRP A 161 17.94 2.23 -11.41
N LEU A 162 17.84 1.24 -12.29
CA LEU A 162 17.67 1.38 -13.74
C LEU A 162 16.36 2.07 -14.13
N ALA A 163 15.30 1.93 -13.32
CA ALA A 163 14.00 2.58 -13.53
C ALA A 163 14.10 4.10 -13.69
N LYS A 164 15.11 4.74 -13.07
CA LYS A 164 15.34 6.18 -13.25
C LYS A 164 15.73 6.54 -14.69
N LYS A 165 16.50 5.68 -15.37
CA LYS A 165 17.03 5.95 -16.71
C LYS A 165 16.06 5.54 -17.81
N PHE A 166 15.33 4.44 -17.63
CA PHE A 166 14.41 3.90 -18.64
C PHE A 166 13.05 3.55 -18.02
N PRO A 167 12.27 4.55 -17.54
CA PRO A 167 11.07 4.31 -16.74
C PRO A 167 10.02 3.46 -17.47
N ARG A 168 9.79 3.71 -18.76
CA ARG A 168 8.79 2.98 -19.55
C ARG A 168 9.16 1.50 -19.79
N THR A 169 10.40 1.25 -20.23
CA THR A 169 10.88 -0.12 -20.46
C THR A 169 10.91 -0.92 -19.15
N ILE A 170 11.40 -0.30 -18.07
CA ILE A 170 11.45 -0.94 -16.76
C ILE A 170 10.04 -1.14 -16.20
N GLY A 171 9.11 -0.21 -16.38
CA GLY A 171 7.72 -0.39 -16.00
C GLY A 171 7.08 -1.61 -16.67
N GLY A 172 7.30 -1.79 -17.98
CA GLY A 172 6.86 -2.97 -18.71
C GLY A 172 7.49 -4.27 -18.19
N VAL A 173 8.80 -4.26 -17.93
CA VAL A 173 9.53 -5.41 -17.35
C VAL A 173 8.99 -5.76 -15.96
N VAL A 174 8.75 -4.76 -15.09
CA VAL A 174 8.21 -4.95 -13.74
C VAL A 174 6.81 -5.57 -13.82
N LEU A 175 5.94 -5.09 -14.71
CA LEU A 175 4.62 -5.70 -14.91
C LEU A 175 4.72 -7.15 -15.40
N GLY A 176 5.61 -7.43 -16.35
CA GLY A 176 5.86 -8.80 -16.83
C GLY A 176 6.35 -9.73 -15.71
N ILE A 177 7.33 -9.30 -14.91
CA ILE A 177 7.81 -10.03 -13.73
C ILE A 177 6.67 -10.24 -12.72
N THR A 178 5.82 -9.23 -12.54
CA THR A 178 4.70 -9.33 -11.59
C THR A 178 3.68 -10.38 -12.01
N VAL A 179 3.34 -10.45 -13.30
CA VAL A 179 2.48 -11.50 -13.85
C VAL A 179 3.12 -12.88 -13.67
N LEU A 180 4.42 -13.00 -13.97
CA LEU A 180 5.15 -14.25 -13.78
C LEU A 180 5.13 -14.70 -12.31
N LEU A 181 5.41 -13.78 -11.37
CA LEU A 181 5.36 -14.07 -9.93
C LEU A 181 3.97 -14.50 -9.49
N LEU A 182 2.91 -13.85 -9.98
CA LEU A 182 1.54 -14.19 -9.65
C LEU A 182 1.19 -15.62 -10.12
N VAL A 183 1.61 -15.99 -11.34
CA VAL A 183 1.45 -17.36 -11.85
C VAL A 183 2.24 -18.38 -11.02
N VAL A 184 3.48 -18.07 -10.64
CA VAL A 184 4.33 -18.96 -9.83
C VAL A 184 3.77 -19.14 -8.41
N ILE A 185 3.26 -18.08 -7.79
CA ILE A 185 2.71 -18.13 -6.43
C ILE A 185 1.39 -18.90 -6.41
N LEU A 186 0.46 -18.57 -7.31
CA LEU A 186 -0.86 -19.23 -7.37
C LEU A 186 -0.81 -20.63 -7.99
N GLY A 187 0.22 -20.94 -8.79
CA GLY A 187 0.44 -22.27 -9.34
C GLY A 187 0.76 -23.34 -8.28
N LYS A 188 1.17 -22.92 -7.07
CA LYS A 188 1.43 -23.82 -5.93
C LYS A 188 0.16 -24.14 -5.12
N GLY A 189 -0.99 -23.56 -5.47
CA GLY A 189 -2.26 -23.74 -4.78
C GLY A 189 -2.96 -22.43 -4.43
N PHE A 190 -4.14 -22.55 -3.81
CA PHE A 190 -4.94 -21.42 -3.31
C PHE A 190 -5.01 -21.43 -1.78
N VAL A 191 -3.84 -21.51 -1.13
CA VAL A 191 -3.75 -21.38 0.32
C VAL A 191 -3.82 -19.90 0.71
N ILE A 192 -4.50 -19.55 1.81
CA ILE A 192 -4.68 -18.17 2.27
C ILE A 192 -3.34 -17.43 2.37
N GLY A 193 -2.30 -18.07 2.91
CA GLY A 193 -0.95 -17.49 2.97
C GLY A 193 -0.40 -17.13 1.60
N GLN A 194 -0.58 -17.98 0.59
CA GLN A 194 -0.13 -17.72 -0.79
C GLN A 194 -0.91 -16.56 -1.41
N ILE A 195 -2.21 -16.46 -1.18
CA ILE A 195 -3.05 -15.35 -1.65
C ILE A 195 -2.56 -14.03 -1.02
N ILE A 196 -2.32 -14.04 0.29
CA ILE A 196 -1.81 -12.88 1.04
C ILE A 196 -0.44 -12.46 0.48
N THR A 197 0.50 -13.39 0.30
CA THR A 197 1.82 -13.12 -0.30
C THR A 197 1.69 -12.58 -1.71
N ALA A 198 0.83 -13.17 -2.55
CA ALA A 198 0.58 -12.71 -3.91
C ALA A 198 0.10 -11.26 -3.88
N VAL A 199 -0.90 -10.93 -3.06
CA VAL A 199 -1.47 -9.57 -2.94
C VAL A 199 -0.41 -8.58 -2.46
N ILE A 200 0.34 -8.91 -1.42
CA ILE A 200 1.34 -8.02 -0.80
C ILE A 200 2.48 -7.69 -1.77
N ILE A 201 2.89 -8.64 -2.60
CA ILE A 201 4.00 -8.43 -3.55
C ILE A 201 3.48 -7.79 -4.84
N THR A 202 2.37 -8.29 -5.38
CA THR A 202 1.90 -7.91 -6.72
C THR A 202 1.27 -6.54 -6.73
N ILE A 203 0.48 -6.15 -5.73
CA ILE A 203 -0.17 -4.82 -5.73
C ILE A 203 0.89 -3.70 -5.78
N PRO A 204 1.91 -3.66 -4.90
CA PRO A 204 2.93 -2.62 -4.97
C PRO A 204 3.71 -2.64 -6.28
N LEU A 205 4.05 -3.82 -6.81
CA LEU A 205 4.77 -3.91 -8.08
C LEU A 205 3.92 -3.46 -9.28
N VAL A 206 2.63 -3.81 -9.31
CA VAL A 206 1.69 -3.31 -10.33
C VAL A 206 1.57 -1.80 -10.22
N THR A 207 1.37 -1.26 -9.01
CA THR A 207 1.31 0.19 -8.79
C THR A 207 2.60 0.86 -9.25
N ALA A 208 3.76 0.29 -8.94
CA ALA A 208 5.05 0.83 -9.36
C ALA A 208 5.23 0.80 -10.89
N GLY A 209 4.88 -0.32 -11.53
CA GLY A 209 4.96 -0.48 -12.98
C GLY A 209 4.07 0.52 -13.72
N ILE A 210 2.81 0.66 -13.27
CA ILE A 210 1.88 1.67 -13.80
C ILE A 210 2.43 3.09 -13.56
N SER A 211 2.90 3.38 -12.35
CA SER A 211 3.43 4.71 -12.00
C SER A 211 4.62 5.11 -12.86
N LEU A 212 5.50 4.16 -13.20
CA LEU A 212 6.63 4.42 -14.09
C LEU A 212 6.20 4.72 -15.53
N ILE A 213 5.21 3.99 -16.06
CA ILE A 213 4.70 4.19 -17.43
C ILE A 213 3.94 5.51 -17.54
N VAL A 214 3.12 5.83 -16.53
CA VAL A 214 2.32 7.06 -16.49
C VAL A 214 3.23 8.29 -16.26
N GLY A 215 4.18 8.20 -15.33
CA GLY A 215 5.11 9.30 -15.04
C GLY A 215 5.93 9.73 -16.25
N ASP A 216 6.37 8.80 -17.08
CA ASP A 216 7.14 9.09 -18.30
C ASP A 216 6.32 9.86 -19.36
N ARG A 217 5.01 9.60 -19.46
CA ARG A 217 4.12 10.33 -20.38
C ARG A 217 3.91 11.78 -19.93
N ILE A 218 3.69 11.98 -18.63
CA ILE A 218 3.49 13.32 -18.06
C ILE A 218 4.74 14.17 -18.25
N ASP A 219 5.93 13.60 -18.00
CA ASP A 219 7.20 14.29 -18.23
C ASP A 219 7.37 14.67 -19.72
N ALA A 220 7.07 13.74 -20.64
CA ALA A 220 7.18 13.98 -22.08
C ALA A 220 6.27 15.11 -22.57
N ASP A 221 4.98 15.08 -22.19
CA ASP A 221 3.99 16.09 -22.62
C ASP A 221 4.35 17.49 -22.10
N SER A 222 4.86 17.59 -20.86
CA SER A 222 5.30 18.87 -20.28
C SER A 222 6.51 19.49 -20.99
N THR A 223 7.31 18.68 -21.68
CA THR A 223 8.50 19.17 -22.39
C THR A 223 8.15 19.74 -23.77
N THR A 224 7.11 19.20 -24.40
CA THR A 224 6.57 19.70 -25.67
C THR A 224 5.91 21.07 -25.54
N ASP A 225 5.17 21.32 -24.45
CA ASP A 225 4.47 22.60 -24.22
C ASP A 225 5.43 23.80 -23.99
N VAL A 226 6.70 23.55 -23.65
CA VAL A 226 7.71 24.61 -23.44
C VAL A 226 8.40 25.00 -24.75
N LEU A 227 8.28 24.18 -25.80
CA LEU A 227 8.93 24.38 -27.08
C LEU A 227 8.02 25.01 -28.15
N GLU A 228 6.72 25.16 -27.84
CA GLU A 228 5.74 25.92 -28.64
C GLU A 228 5.58 27.36 -28.10
#